data_AF-C7X9A9-F1
#
_entry.id   AF-C7X9A9-F1
#
_cell.length_a   1.000
_cell.length_b   1.000
_cell.length_c   1.000
_cell.angle_alpha   90.00
_cell.angle_beta   90.00
_cell.angle_gamma   90.00
#
_symmetry.space_group_name_H-M   'P 1'
#
loop_
_entity.id
_entity.type
_entity.pdbx_description
1 polymer ?
#
loop_
_entity_poly.entity_id
_entity_poly.type
_entity_poly.pdbx_seq_one_letter_code
_entity_poly.pdbx_strand_id
1 'polypeptide(L)'
;MIIAVDFDGTIVEHKYPAIGKEIPFAFETLRKLQIEHHKLILWSVREGKLLDEAVTFCRERGLEFYAVNRDYPEEEKSLNNHFSRKLKADIFIDDRNLGGLPDWGMIYEMVSKRLSYEDLMRKYESEYEPEKPKGLFSRLFR
;
A
#
# COMPACT_ATOMS: atom_id res chain seq x y z
N MET A 1 10.14 2.81 7.85
CA MET A 1 10.52 2.33 6.49
C MET A 1 10.28 3.44 5.49
N ILE A 2 10.95 3.40 4.34
CA ILE A 2 10.61 4.16 3.14
C ILE A 2 9.66 3.29 2.31
N ILE A 3 8.45 3.77 2.06
CA ILE A 3 7.41 3.05 1.32
C ILE A 3 7.10 3.85 0.06
N ALA A 4 7.34 3.26 -1.10
CA ALA A 4 6.89 3.80 -2.38
C ALA A 4 5.44 3.38 -2.63
N VAL A 5 4.56 4.33 -2.91
CA VAL A 5 3.13 4.10 -3.09
C VAL A 5 2.71 4.66 -4.44
N ASP A 6 2.16 3.79 -5.30
CA ASP A 6 1.53 4.20 -6.55
C ASP A 6 0.24 5.00 -6.31
N PHE A 7 -0.22 5.72 -7.33
CA PHE A 7 -1.41 6.56 -7.27
C PHE A 7 -2.64 5.91 -7.93
N ASP A 8 -2.60 5.65 -9.24
CA ASP A 8 -3.76 5.29 -10.07
C ASP A 8 -4.04 3.79 -10.08
N GLY A 9 -5.05 3.36 -9.34
CA GLY A 9 -5.34 1.96 -9.05
C GLY A 9 -4.94 1.55 -7.64
N THR A 10 -4.16 2.40 -6.95
CA THR A 10 -3.59 2.12 -5.63
C THR A 10 -4.20 3.00 -4.52
N ILE A 11 -4.12 4.33 -4.66
CA ILE A 11 -4.73 5.29 -3.72
C ILE A 11 -6.14 5.67 -4.18
N VAL A 12 -6.33 5.80 -5.49
CA VAL A 12 -7.60 6.10 -6.15
C VAL A 12 -7.90 5.06 -7.22
N GLU A 13 -9.15 4.94 -7.65
CA GLU A 13 -9.52 4.13 -8.82
C GLU A 13 -8.73 4.55 -10.06
N HIS A 14 -8.35 3.58 -10.89
CA HIS A 14 -7.62 3.86 -12.12
C HIS A 14 -8.50 4.62 -13.13
N LYS A 15 -8.28 5.93 -13.24
CA LYS A 15 -9.04 6.84 -14.16
C LYS A 15 -8.13 7.79 -14.94
N TYR A 16 -6.83 7.50 -15.03
CA TYR A 16 -5.87 8.31 -15.77
C TYR A 16 -6.39 8.69 -17.18
N PRO A 17 -6.34 9.96 -17.59
CA PRO A 17 -5.63 11.08 -16.94
C PRO A 17 -6.38 11.75 -15.78
N ALA A 18 -7.69 11.50 -15.61
CA ALA A 18 -8.47 12.03 -14.49
C ALA A 18 -8.08 11.37 -13.16
N ILE A 19 -8.49 11.96 -12.05
CA ILE A 19 -8.35 11.35 -10.71
C ILE A 19 -9.62 10.56 -10.42
N GLY A 20 -9.46 9.28 -10.05
CA GLY A 20 -10.56 8.41 -9.68
C GLY A 20 -11.12 8.69 -8.28
N LYS A 21 -12.10 7.88 -7.88
CA LYS A 21 -12.58 7.91 -6.49
C LYS A 21 -11.53 7.31 -5.56
N GLU A 22 -11.54 7.74 -4.30
CA GLU A 22 -10.66 7.17 -3.28
C GLU A 22 -10.92 5.67 -3.12
N ILE A 23 -9.86 4.88 -3.06
CA ILE A 23 -9.98 3.48 -2.67
C ILE A 23 -10.26 3.44 -1.16
N PRO A 24 -11.23 2.62 -0.70
CA PRO A 24 -11.60 2.57 0.70
C PRO A 24 -10.40 2.42 1.63
N PHE A 25 -10.36 3.27 2.66
CA PHE A 25 -9.32 3.32 3.71
C PHE A 25 -7.91 3.68 3.25
N ALA A 26 -7.68 4.02 1.98
CA ALA A 26 -6.33 4.34 1.49
C ALA A 26 -5.69 5.49 2.26
N PHE A 27 -6.41 6.60 2.40
CA PHE A 27 -5.91 7.80 3.06
C PHE A 27 -5.77 7.61 4.57
N GLU A 28 -6.74 6.96 5.23
CA GLU A 28 -6.66 6.62 6.66
C GLU A 28 -5.42 5.78 6.96
N THR A 29 -5.20 4.71 6.18
CA THR A 29 -4.08 3.80 6.36
C THR A 29 -2.75 4.49 6.11
N LEU A 30 -2.62 5.25 5.01
CA LEU A 30 -1.37 5.94 4.71
C LEU A 30 -1.02 6.98 5.77
N ARG A 31 -1.99 7.79 6.25
CA ARG A 31 -1.76 8.70 7.37
C ARG A 31 -1.37 7.96 8.65
N LYS A 32 -1.98 6.80 8.94
CA LYS A 32 -1.60 5.98 10.09
C LYS A 32 -0.15 5.51 10.01
N LEU A 33 0.28 5.06 8.83
CA LEU A 33 1.68 4.67 8.59
C LEU A 33 2.64 5.87 8.78
N GLN A 34 2.24 7.09 8.42
CA GLN A 34 3.06 8.28 8.69
C GLN A 34 3.18 8.59 10.19
N ILE A 35 2.08 8.46 10.94
CA ILE A 35 2.09 8.61 12.40
C ILE A 35 3.02 7.58 13.04
N GLU A 36 3.12 6.39 12.45
CA GLU A 36 4.05 5.32 12.85
C GLU A 36 5.47 5.50 12.32
N HIS A 37 5.82 6.71 11.88
CA HIS A 37 7.14 7.12 11.42
C HIS A 37 7.63 6.43 10.13
N HIS A 38 6.71 5.92 9.31
CA HIS A 38 7.04 5.55 7.93
C HIS A 38 7.12 6.78 7.04
N LYS A 39 8.11 6.80 6.14
CA LYS A 39 8.26 7.83 5.10
C LYS A 39 7.58 7.31 3.85
N LEU A 40 6.60 8.06 3.34
CA LEU A 40 5.87 7.70 2.14
C LEU A 40 6.42 8.49 0.95
N ILE A 41 6.77 7.80 -0.13
CA ILE A 41 7.16 8.41 -1.40
C ILE A 41 6.01 8.18 -2.38
N LEU A 42 5.47 9.25 -2.97
CA LEU A 42 4.56 9.10 -4.10
C LEU A 42 5.37 8.60 -5.29
N TRP A 43 5.01 7.41 -5.80
CA TRP A 43 5.70 6.74 -6.88
C TRP A 43 4.73 6.55 -8.05
N SER A 44 4.63 7.55 -8.91
CA SER A 44 3.64 7.59 -9.98
C SER A 44 4.28 7.86 -11.33
N VAL A 45 3.70 7.28 -12.38
CA VAL A 45 4.01 7.64 -13.77
C VAL A 45 3.47 9.02 -14.18
N ARG A 46 2.64 9.67 -13.33
CA ARG A 46 2.20 11.05 -13.57
C ARG A 46 3.40 11.99 -13.59
N GLU A 47 3.35 12.96 -14.50
CA GLU A 47 4.38 13.99 -14.67
C GLU A 47 3.74 15.37 -14.87
N GLY A 48 4.51 16.42 -14.60
CA GLY A 48 4.09 17.82 -14.76
C GLY A 48 2.78 18.12 -14.05
N LYS A 49 1.86 18.80 -14.74
CA LYS A 49 0.57 19.22 -14.17
C LYS A 49 -0.24 18.06 -13.58
N LEU A 50 -0.20 16.88 -14.19
CA LEU A 50 -0.95 15.72 -13.69
C LEU A 50 -0.40 15.20 -12.36
N LEU A 51 0.92 15.32 -12.16
CA LEU A 51 1.56 14.98 -10.90
C LEU A 51 1.23 16.02 -9.82
N ASP A 52 1.23 17.30 -10.18
CA ASP A 52 0.84 18.39 -9.27
C ASP A 52 -0.62 18.25 -8.79
N GLU A 53 -1.52 17.85 -9.69
CA GLU A 53 -2.92 17.55 -9.38
C GLU A 53 -3.03 16.36 -8.39
N ALA A 54 -2.30 15.27 -8.62
CA ALA A 54 -2.29 14.13 -7.70
C ALA A 54 -1.73 14.48 -6.32
N VAL A 55 -0.63 15.24 -6.26
CA VAL A 55 -0.03 15.71 -5.00
C VAL A 55 -1.00 16.63 -4.25
N THR A 56 -1.66 17.54 -4.96
CA THR A 56 -2.65 18.46 -4.36
C THR A 56 -3.86 17.70 -3.83
N PHE A 57 -4.38 16.75 -4.62
CA PHE A 57 -5.49 15.90 -4.22
C PHE A 57 -5.20 15.12 -2.92
N CYS A 58 -3.97 14.62 -2.76
CA CYS A 58 -3.55 13.97 -1.52
C CYS A 58 -3.41 14.95 -0.35
N ARG A 59 -2.81 16.13 -0.58
CA ARG A 59 -2.65 17.16 0.45
C ARG A 59 -3.99 17.64 1.01
N GLU A 60 -4.98 17.85 0.15
CA GLU A 60 -6.35 18.24 0.54
C GLU A 60 -7.02 17.21 1.47
N ARG A 61 -6.53 15.97 1.48
CA ARG A 61 -6.97 14.87 2.36
C ARG A 61 -6.02 14.65 3.54
N GLY A 62 -5.11 15.59 3.80
CA GLY A 62 -4.15 15.50 4.89
C GLY A 62 -3.07 14.43 4.70
N LEU A 63 -2.77 14.04 3.45
CA LEU A 63 -1.67 13.13 3.13
C LEU A 63 -0.56 13.89 2.38
N GLU A 64 0.53 14.18 3.08
CA GLU A 64 1.71 14.83 2.51
C GLU A 64 2.86 13.85 2.38
N PHE A 65 3.40 13.66 1.18
CA PHE A 65 4.49 12.70 0.96
C PHE A 65 5.85 13.25 1.42
N TYR A 66 6.70 12.35 1.90
CA TYR A 66 8.11 12.64 2.18
C TYR A 66 8.84 13.09 0.92
N ALA A 67 8.59 12.44 -0.21
CA ALA A 67 9.14 12.82 -1.50
C ALA A 67 8.19 12.39 -2.64
N VAL A 68 8.40 12.93 -3.84
CA VAL A 68 7.60 12.62 -5.03
C VAL A 68 8.54 12.21 -6.17
N ASN A 69 8.42 10.96 -6.63
CA ASN A 69 9.21 10.36 -7.71
C ASN A 69 10.74 10.50 -7.54
N ARG A 70 11.23 10.50 -6.30
CA ARG A 70 12.65 10.65 -5.94
C ARG A 70 12.92 10.04 -4.56
N ASP A 71 14.16 9.68 -4.26
CA ASP A 71 14.54 9.00 -3.00
C ASP A 71 14.39 9.91 -1.77
N TYR A 72 14.58 11.23 -1.93
CA TYR A 72 14.47 12.26 -0.88
C TYR A 72 14.15 13.63 -1.49
N PRO A 73 13.56 14.60 -0.74
CA PRO A 73 13.06 15.87 -1.29
C PRO A 73 14.05 16.62 -2.20
N GLU A 74 15.28 16.75 -1.73
CA GLU A 74 16.36 17.54 -2.36
C GLU A 74 17.22 16.71 -3.34
N GLU A 75 16.73 15.56 -3.84
CA GLU A 75 17.51 14.73 -4.75
C GLU A 75 17.72 15.42 -6.12
N GLU A 76 18.99 15.70 -6.44
CA GLU A 76 19.41 16.18 -7.75
C GLU A 76 20.25 15.14 -8.48
N LYS A 77 19.79 14.74 -9.68
CA LYS A 77 20.46 13.71 -10.50
C LYS A 77 21.92 14.03 -10.80
N SER A 78 22.23 15.30 -11.05
CA SER A 78 23.58 15.77 -11.40
C SER A 78 24.54 15.83 -10.21
N LEU A 79 24.03 15.83 -8.99
CA LEU A 79 24.83 16.01 -7.77
C LEU A 79 24.92 14.72 -6.91
N ASN A 80 24.23 13.66 -7.32
CA ASN A 80 24.17 12.40 -6.58
C ASN A 80 24.95 11.29 -7.32
N ASN A 81 26.19 11.01 -6.88
CA ASN A 81 27.02 9.92 -7.41
C ASN A 81 26.41 8.52 -7.20
N HIS A 82 25.36 8.40 -6.38
CA HIS A 82 24.61 7.18 -6.14
C HIS A 82 23.19 7.24 -6.70
N PHE A 83 22.91 8.16 -7.63
CA PHE A 83 21.60 8.28 -8.26
C PHE A 83 21.19 6.96 -8.94
N SER A 84 19.93 6.60 -8.78
CA SER A 84 19.27 5.51 -9.50
C SER A 84 17.93 6.02 -10.03
N ARG A 85 17.58 5.64 -11.25
CA ARG A 85 16.23 5.90 -11.80
C ARG A 85 15.15 5.20 -10.95
N LYS A 86 15.43 4.00 -10.45
CA LYS A 86 14.53 3.24 -9.57
C LYS A 86 14.72 3.70 -8.13
N LEU A 87 13.62 3.95 -7.43
CA LEU A 87 13.62 4.31 -6.02
C LEU A 87 14.26 3.22 -5.14
N LYS A 88 14.92 3.66 -4.07
CA LYS A 88 15.49 2.81 -3.03
C LYS A 88 14.53 2.69 -1.84
N ALA A 89 13.29 2.30 -2.12
CA ALA A 89 12.28 2.05 -1.10
C ALA A 89 12.44 0.65 -0.48
N ASP A 90 12.02 0.50 0.77
CA ASP A 90 11.95 -0.79 1.47
C ASP A 90 10.78 -1.63 0.95
N ILE A 91 9.65 -0.97 0.62
CA ILE A 91 8.41 -1.59 0.15
C ILE A 91 7.84 -0.78 -1.02
N PHE A 92 7.26 -1.48 -1.99
CA PHE A 92 6.48 -0.90 -3.09
C PHE A 92 5.02 -1.39 -2.99
N ILE A 93 4.08 -0.44 -2.91
CA ILE A 93 2.63 -0.69 -2.89
C ILE A 93 2.08 -0.21 -4.23
N ASP A 94 1.60 -1.13 -5.06
CA ASP A 94 1.22 -0.87 -6.46
C ASP A 94 0.16 -1.89 -6.92
N ASP A 95 -0.88 -1.42 -7.64
CA ASP A 95 -1.97 -2.25 -8.18
C ASP A 95 -1.51 -3.27 -9.22
N ARG A 96 -0.36 -3.03 -9.85
CA ARG A 96 0.25 -3.87 -10.89
C ARG A 96 1.32 -4.81 -10.36
N ASN A 97 1.53 -4.87 -9.05
CA ASN A 97 2.40 -5.87 -8.45
C ASN A 97 1.93 -7.29 -8.81
N LEU A 98 2.88 -8.21 -9.05
CA LEU A 98 2.56 -9.62 -9.28
C LEU A 98 1.87 -10.20 -8.03
N GLY A 99 0.69 -10.78 -8.21
CA GLY A 99 -0.18 -11.22 -7.10
C GLY A 99 -1.32 -10.24 -6.78
N GLY A 100 -1.32 -9.05 -7.40
CA GLY A 100 -2.32 -8.01 -7.19
C GLY A 100 -2.13 -7.26 -5.87
N LEU A 101 -2.89 -6.19 -5.72
CA LEU A 101 -2.89 -5.36 -4.52
C LEU A 101 -4.01 -5.82 -3.57
N PRO A 102 -3.69 -6.14 -2.29
CA PRO A 102 -4.72 -6.47 -1.32
C PRO A 102 -5.42 -5.20 -0.82
N ASP A 103 -6.53 -5.34 -0.09
CA ASP A 103 -7.19 -4.17 0.49
C ASP A 103 -6.30 -3.47 1.54
N TRP A 104 -6.57 -2.19 1.79
CA TRP A 104 -5.75 -1.36 2.67
C TRP A 104 -5.71 -1.84 4.13
N GLY A 105 -6.69 -2.60 4.60
CA GLY A 105 -6.65 -3.21 5.93
C GLY A 105 -5.59 -4.30 5.99
N MET A 106 -5.55 -5.16 4.98
CA MET A 106 -4.53 -6.20 4.85
C MET A 106 -3.13 -5.61 4.60
N ILE A 107 -3.01 -4.58 3.76
CA ILE A 107 -1.75 -3.84 3.56
C ILE A 107 -1.22 -3.31 4.90
N TYR A 108 -2.08 -2.68 5.70
CA TYR A 108 -1.71 -2.17 7.01
C TYR A 108 -1.21 -3.28 7.93
N GLU A 109 -1.94 -4.40 8.04
CA GLU A 109 -1.52 -5.54 8.85
C GLU A 109 -0.15 -6.07 8.42
N MET A 110 0.08 -6.23 7.12
CA MET A 110 1.35 -6.69 6.56
C MET A 110 2.50 -5.75 6.91
N VAL A 111 2.31 -4.44 6.75
CA VAL A 111 3.36 -3.45 7.02
C VAL A 111 3.66 -3.37 8.52
N SER A 112 2.63 -3.29 9.38
CA SER A 112 2.80 -3.13 10.83
C SER A 112 3.38 -4.38 11.48
N LYS A 113 3.01 -5.58 11.01
CA LYS A 113 3.49 -6.87 11.56
C LYS A 113 4.66 -7.48 10.77
N ARG A 114 5.11 -6.83 9.70
CA ARG A 114 6.17 -7.31 8.79
C ARG A 114 5.87 -8.71 8.22
N LEU A 115 4.63 -8.93 7.80
CA LEU A 115 4.18 -10.22 7.27
C LEU A 115 4.47 -10.32 5.77
N SER A 116 4.83 -11.52 5.34
CA SER A 116 4.78 -11.92 3.93
C SER A 116 3.37 -12.35 3.52
N TYR A 117 3.14 -12.51 2.22
CA TYR A 117 1.92 -13.15 1.73
C TYR A 117 1.77 -14.58 2.23
N GLU A 118 2.87 -15.33 2.38
CA GLU A 118 2.85 -16.69 2.92
C GLU A 118 2.33 -16.71 4.37
N ASP A 119 2.75 -15.74 5.19
CA ASP A 119 2.26 -15.60 6.57
C ASP A 119 0.75 -15.34 6.62
N LEU A 120 0.25 -14.49 5.71
CA LEU A 120 -1.17 -14.24 5.60
C LEU A 120 -1.94 -15.50 5.17
N MET A 121 -1.47 -16.20 4.14
CA MET A 121 -2.13 -17.43 3.67
C MET A 121 -2.18 -18.48 4.78
N ARG A 122 -1.09 -18.69 5.52
CA ARG A 122 -1.06 -19.60 6.68
C ARG A 122 -2.07 -19.19 7.76
N LYS A 123 -2.20 -17.90 8.04
CA LYS A 123 -3.19 -17.39 8.99
C LYS A 123 -4.62 -17.72 8.51
N TYR A 124 -4.95 -17.42 7.26
CA TYR A 124 -6.25 -17.76 6.68
C TYR A 124 -6.54 -19.26 6.72
N GLU A 125 -5.56 -20.11 6.36
CA GLU A 125 -5.69 -21.57 6.44
C GLU A 125 -5.94 -22.06 7.86
N SER A 126 -5.26 -21.47 8.85
CA SER A 126 -5.44 -21.84 10.27
C SER A 126 -6.78 -21.37 10.86
N GLU A 127 -7.33 -20.26 10.37
CA GLU A 127 -8.65 -19.77 10.75
C GLU A 127 -9.79 -20.54 10.05
N TYR A 128 -9.50 -21.13 8.89
CA TYR A 128 -10.38 -22.05 8.15
C TYR A 128 -10.24 -23.51 8.66
N GLU A 129 -10.39 -23.75 9.97
CA GLU A 129 -10.75 -25.11 10.42
C GLU A 129 -12.26 -25.32 10.22
N PRO A 130 -12.71 -26.14 9.24
CA PRO A 130 -14.13 -26.47 9.15
C PRO A 130 -14.57 -27.15 10.45
N GLU A 131 -15.71 -26.72 11.02
CA GLU A 131 -16.31 -27.42 12.16
C GLU A 131 -16.36 -28.91 11.84
N LYS A 132 -15.65 -29.74 12.62
CA LYS A 132 -15.68 -31.18 12.47
C LYS A 132 -17.16 -31.61 12.53
N PRO A 133 -17.69 -32.34 11.52
CA PRO A 133 -19.08 -32.77 11.55
C PRO A 133 -19.28 -33.57 12.84
N LYS A 134 -20.27 -33.17 13.65
CA LYS A 134 -20.65 -33.91 14.87
C LYS A 134 -21.00 -35.33 14.44
N GLY A 135 -20.08 -36.26 14.70
CA GLY A 135 -20.22 -37.65 14.29
C GLY A 135 -21.51 -38.25 14.84
N LEU A 136 -22.07 -39.21 14.09
CA LEU A 136 -23.33 -39.92 14.36
C LEU A 136 -23.49 -40.44 15.81
N PHE A 137 -22.40 -40.56 16.56
CA PHE A 137 -22.39 -40.99 17.96
C PHE A 137 -22.84 -39.91 18.97
N SER A 138 -22.86 -38.62 18.61
CA SER A 138 -23.35 -37.57 19.53
C SER A 138 -24.87 -37.55 19.69
N ARG A 139 -25.60 -38.40 18.96
CA ARG A 139 -27.06 -38.61 19.08
C ARG A 139 -27.43 -39.82 19.94
N LEU A 140 -26.46 -40.66 20.32
CA LEU A 140 -26.71 -41.88 21.10
C LEU A 140 -26.56 -41.69 22.62
N PHE A 141 -26.17 -40.50 23.08
CA PHE A 141 -26.05 -40.14 24.49
C PHE A 141 -26.90 -38.92 24.84
N ARG A 142 -28.20 -38.95 24.50
CA ARG A 142 -29.18 -37.97 24.96
C ARG A 142 -30.29 -38.65 25.75
#